data_AF-A0A537H0B2-F1
#
_entry.id   AF-A0A537H0B2-F1
#
_cell.length_a   1.000
_cell.length_b   1.000
_cell.length_c   1.000
_cell.angle_alpha   90.00
_cell.angle_beta   90.00
_cell.angle_gamma   90.00
#
_symmetry.space_group_name_H-M   'P 1'
#
loop_
_entity.id
_entity.type
_entity.pdbx_description
1 polymer ?
#
loop_
_entity_poly.entity_id
_entity_poly.type
_entity_poly.pdbx_seq_one_letter_code
_entity_poly.pdbx_strand_id
1 'polypeptide(L)' 'MRDALICNECEESQAFPKDIVELESSLGISREELMADMEKGKRCILCGSVLEQSMIAQPVEKDLT' A
#
# COMPACT_ATOMS: atom_id res chain seq x y z
N MET A 1 7.72 11.26 9.86
CA MET A 1 8.63 10.42 9.05
C MET A 1 7.77 9.75 8.01
N ARG A 2 8.18 9.73 6.73
CA ARG A 2 7.36 9.23 5.62
C ARG A 2 6.85 7.84 5.97
N ASP A 3 5.54 7.66 6.08
CA ASP A 3 4.88 6.37 6.11
C ASP A 3 5.39 5.57 4.91
N ALA A 4 6.35 4.69 5.16
CA ALA A 4 6.86 3.82 4.13
C ALA A 4 5.72 2.86 3.81
N LEU A 5 5.10 3.05 2.65
CA LEU A 5 4.07 2.18 2.10
C LEU A 5 4.71 0.87 1.64
N ILE A 6 5.40 0.20 2.55
CA ILE A 6 6.19 -1.00 2.33
C ILE A 6 5.66 -2.03 3.33
N CYS A 7 5.31 -3.23 2.86
CA CYS A 7 4.89 -4.29 3.77
C CYS A 7 6.11 -4.80 4.55
N ASN A 8 5.87 -5.32 5.76
CA ASN A 8 6.94 -5.83 6.63
C ASN A 8 7.88 -6.80 5.91
N GLU A 9 7.34 -7.72 5.09
CA GLU A 9 8.14 -8.67 4.32
C GLU A 9 9.15 -7.98 3.38
N CYS A 10 8.71 -6.93 2.68
CA CYS A 10 9.56 -6.18 1.77
C CYS A 10 10.55 -5.27 2.49
N GLU A 11 10.17 -4.77 3.67
CA GLU A 11 11.06 -3.98 4.53
C GLU A 11 12.18 -4.86 5.11
N GLU A 12 11.82 -6.01 5.70
CA GLU A 12 12.76 -6.97 6.29
C GLU A 12 13.71 -7.57 5.25
N SER A 13 13.19 -7.84 4.05
CA SER A 13 13.99 -8.40 2.94
C SER A 13 14.80 -7.35 2.19
N GLN A 14 14.66 -6.06 2.52
CA GLN A 14 15.23 -4.95 1.73
C GLN A 14 14.94 -5.12 0.23
N ALA A 15 13.68 -5.44 -0.09
CA ALA A 15 13.28 -5.81 -1.44
C ALA A 15 13.44 -4.63 -2.42
N PHE A 16 13.72 -4.97 -3.68
CA PHE A 16 13.76 -3.98 -4.75
C PHE A 16 12.35 -3.73 -5.31
N PRO A 17 12.05 -2.49 -5.74
CA PRO A 17 10.77 -2.19 -6.37
C PRO A 17 10.61 -3.00 -7.65
N LYS A 18 9.51 -3.75 -7.77
CA LYS A 18 9.13 -4.43 -9.01
C LYS A 18 8.65 -3.41 -10.04
N ASP A 19 8.81 -3.76 -11.31
CA ASP A 19 8.24 -2.94 -12.39
C ASP A 19 6.70 -2.95 -12.29
N ILE A 20 6.07 -1.84 -12.67
CA ILE A 20 4.61 -1.72 -12.62
C ILE A 20 3.93 -2.78 -13.49
N VAL A 21 4.52 -3.13 -14.63
CA VAL A 21 4.01 -4.18 -15.53
C VAL A 21 4.09 -5.55 -14.87
N GLU A 22 5.16 -5.82 -14.11
CA GLU A 22 5.28 -7.07 -13.35
C GLU A 22 4.24 -7.15 -12.23
N LEU A 23 3.94 -6.03 -11.58
CA LEU A 23 2.91 -5.94 -10.55
C LEU A 23 1.52 -6.14 -11.12
N GLU A 24 1.17 -5.48 -12.23
CA GLU A 24 -0.10 -5.68 -12.95
C GLU A 24 -0.31 -7.15 -13.30
N SER A 25 0.71 -7.79 -13.88
CA SER A 25 0.68 -9.20 -14.25
C SER A 25 0.51 -10.12 -13.03
N SER A 26 1.24 -9.85 -11.94
CA SER A 26 1.20 -10.67 -10.73
C SER A 26 -0.11 -10.54 -9.95
N LEU A 27 -0.70 -9.34 -9.94
CA LEU A 27 -1.89 -9.02 -9.16
C LEU A 27 -3.18 -9.20 -9.95
N GLY A 28 -3.11 -9.27 -11.28
CA GLY A 28 -4.27 -9.41 -12.15
C GLY A 28 -5.19 -8.19 -12.14
N ILE A 29 -4.66 -7.01 -11.80
CA ILE A 29 -5.41 -5.74 -11.77
C ILE A 29 -4.86 -4.78 -12.82
N SER A 30 -5.69 -3.82 -13.24
CA SER A 30 -5.25 -2.79 -14.19
C SER A 30 -4.29 -1.80 -13.54
N ARG A 31 -3.41 -1.22 -14.35
CA ARG A 31 -2.50 -0.14 -13.92
C ARG A 31 -3.20 0.98 -13.18
N GLU A 32 -4.37 1.38 -13.67
CA GLU A 32 -5.15 2.48 -13.11
C GLU A 32 -5.59 2.16 -11.67
N GLU A 33 -6.08 0.94 -11.45
CA GLU A 33 -6.45 0.47 -10.12
C GLU A 33 -5.22 0.34 -9.20
N LEU A 34 -4.12 -0.23 -9.71
CA LEU A 34 -2.87 -0.37 -8.96
C LEU A 34 -2.32 0.99 -8.51
N MET A 35 -2.25 1.97 -9.43
CA MET A 35 -1.75 3.31 -9.12
C MET A 35 -2.69 4.04 -8.14
N ALA A 36 -4.01 3.90 -8.29
CA ALA A 36 -4.97 4.50 -7.37
C ALA A 36 -4.84 3.93 -5.95
N ASP A 37 -4.59 2.62 -5.82
CA ASP A 37 -4.38 1.98 -4.51
C ASP A 37 -3.03 2.36 -3.89
N MET A 38 -1.97 2.45 -4.69
CA MET A 38 -0.65 2.90 -4.23
C MET A 38 -0.67 4.37 -3.77
N GLU A 39 -1.33 5.25 -4.53
CA GLU A 39 -1.48 6.67 -4.17
C GLU A 39 -2.27 6.83 -2.87
N LYS A 40 -3.27 5.98 -2.63
CA LYS A 40 -4.06 5.92 -1.38
C LYS A 40 -3.34 5.20 -0.24
N GLY A 41 -2.11 4.73 -0.47
CA GLY A 41 -1.33 4.00 0.54
C GLY A 41 -1.94 2.66 0.98
N LYS A 42 -2.75 2.04 0.11
CA LYS A 42 -3.38 0.74 0.37
C LYS A 42 -2.51 -0.44 -0.02
N ARG A 43 -1.49 -0.22 -0.85
CA ARG A 43 -0.62 -1.28 -1.38
C ARG A 43 0.85 -0.95 -1.19
N CYS A 44 1.63 -2.00 -1.00
CA CYS A 44 3.07 -1.94 -0.90
C CYS A 44 3.65 -1.44 -2.23
N ILE A 45 4.49 -0.41 -2.21
CA ILE A 45 5.11 0.14 -3.42
C ILE A 45 6.09 -0.84 -4.08
N LEU A 46 6.58 -1.84 -3.34
CA LEU A 46 7.59 -2.79 -3.82
C LEU A 46 6.98 -4.04 -4.44
N CYS A 47 5.93 -4.59 -3.81
CA CYS A 47 5.32 -5.85 -4.22
C CYS A 47 3.83 -5.75 -4.58
N GLY A 48 3.20 -4.59 -4.38
CA GLY A 48 1.80 -4.34 -4.65
C GLY A 48 0.81 -5.13 -3.77
N SER A 49 1.32 -5.85 -2.76
CA SER A 49 0.50 -6.49 -1.73
C SER A 49 -0.32 -5.46 -0.99
N VAL A 50 -1.55 -5.83 -0.64
CA VAL A 50 -2.42 -4.98 0.17
C VAL A 50 -1.74 -4.79 1.53
N LEU A 51 -1.47 -3.54 1.87
CA LEU A 51 -1.13 -3.14 3.22
C LEU A 51 -2.46 -3.15 3.96
N GLU A 52 -2.71 -4.18 4.77
CA GLU A 52 -3.87 -4.19 5.64
C GLU A 52 -3.80 -2.96 6.54
N GLN A 53 -4.53 -1.93 6.13
CA GLN A 53 -4.83 -0.77 6.95
C GLN A 53 -5.74 -1.26 8.06
N SER A 54 -5.16 -1.75 9.16
CA SER A 54 -5.79 -1.50 10.45
C SER A 54 -5.96 0.02 10.56
N MET A 55 -7.16 0.50 10.23
CA MET A 55 -7.61 1.89 10.41
C MET A 55 -6.93 2.93 9.51
N ILE A 56 -7.40 3.09 8.26
CA ILE A 56 -7.51 4.46 7.72
C ILE A 56 -8.97 4.89 7.84
N ALA A 57 -9.15 5.92 8.67
CA ALA A 57 -10.38 6.67 8.96
C ALA A 57 -11.43 5.97 9.85
N GLN A 58 -11.23 6.02 11.17
CA GLN A 58 -12.30 6.57 12.00
C GLN A 58 -11.88 8.01 12.34
N PRO A 59 -12.67 9.05 12.00
CA PRO A 59 -12.55 10.29 12.72
C PRO A 59 -12.85 9.95 14.18
N VAL A 60 -11.88 10.17 15.08
CA VAL A 60 -12.23 10.32 16.49
C VAL A 60 -13.22 11.49 16.52
N GLU A 61 -14.50 11.15 16.62
CA GLU A 61 -15.49 12.07 17.12
C GLU A 61 -14.97 12.51 18.49
N LYS A 62 -14.49 13.75 18.55
CA LYS A 62 -14.24 14.43 19.82
C LYS A 62 -15.59 14.56 20.49
N ASP A 63 -15.97 13.58 21.29
CA ASP A 63 -17.01 13.78 22.28
C ASP A 63 -16.41 14.70 23.36
N LEU A 64 -16.74 15.99 23.20
CA LEU A 64 -16.57 17.02 24.21
C LEU A 64 -17.43 16.62 25.41
N THR A 65 -16.78 16.16 26.48
CA THR A 65 -17.36 16.19 27.82
C THR A 65 -16.72 17.29 28.65
#